data_AF-A0A541BVC9-F1
#
_entry.id   AF-A0A541BVC9-F1
#
_cell.length_a   1.000
_cell.length_b   1.000
_cell.length_c   1.000
_cell.angle_alpha   90.00
_cell.angle_beta   90.00
_cell.angle_gamma   90.00
#
_symmetry.space_group_name_H-M   'P 1'
#
loop_
_entity.id
_entity.type
_entity.pdbx_description
1 polymer ?
#
loop_
_entity_poly.entity_id
_entity_poly.type
_entity_poly.pdbx_seq_one_letter_code
_entity_poly.pdbx_strand_id
1 'polypeptide(L)'
;AGADPAALLEGTVPAGGGLPPVLGATTGFVAVDRDGMAVACALTMNNLFGTGRIAPGTGLVLAAAPGIGQVPPALPTVLMVANANLRAFRAAGAASGGEGAPAALAVALHRA
;
A
#
# COMPACT_ATOMS: atom_id res chain seq x y z
N ALA A 1 -5.93 15.64 5.11
CA ALA A 1 -7.26 15.75 5.75
C ALA A 1 -7.97 14.44 5.51
N GLY A 2 -8.37 13.71 6.56
CA GLY A 2 -9.03 12.40 6.43
C GLY A 2 -10.52 12.59 6.20
N ALA A 3 -11.07 11.87 5.22
CA ALA A 3 -12.52 11.80 5.01
C ALA A 3 -13.18 10.93 6.09
N ASP A 4 -14.49 11.11 6.29
CA ASP A 4 -15.30 10.28 7.17
C ASP A 4 -15.21 8.80 6.71
N PRO A 5 -14.77 7.86 7.57
CA PRO A 5 -14.65 6.46 7.19
C PRO A 5 -15.99 5.85 6.76
N ALA A 6 -17.12 6.31 7.31
CA ALA A 6 -18.44 5.83 6.90
C ALA A 6 -18.76 6.21 5.44
N ALA A 7 -18.42 7.43 5.05
CA ALA A 7 -18.59 7.88 3.67
C ALA A 7 -17.69 7.11 2.69
N LEU A 8 -16.49 6.67 3.14
CA LEU A 8 -15.60 5.81 2.34
C LEU A 8 -16.21 4.43 2.09
N LEU A 9 -16.86 3.87 3.10
CA LEU A 9 -17.56 2.59 3.03
C LEU A 9 -18.81 2.65 2.13
N GLU A 10 -19.50 3.79 2.09
CA GLU A 10 -20.67 4.02 1.24
C GLU A 10 -20.30 4.40 -0.20
N GLY A 11 -19.01 4.58 -0.50
CA GLY A 11 -18.52 5.02 -1.81
C GLY A 11 -18.91 6.46 -2.16
N THR A 12 -19.29 7.26 -1.15
CA THR A 12 -19.80 8.63 -1.31
C THR A 12 -18.74 9.70 -1.11
N VAL A 13 -17.50 9.33 -0.78
CA VAL A 13 -16.38 10.27 -0.74
C VAL A 13 -16.09 10.76 -2.16
N PRO A 14 -16.18 12.07 -2.43
CA PRO A 14 -15.72 12.62 -3.70
C PRO A 14 -14.25 12.21 -3.90
N ALA A 15 -13.85 11.85 -5.13
CA ALA A 15 -12.45 11.77 -5.51
C ALA A 15 -11.84 13.19 -5.41
N GLY A 16 -11.56 13.63 -4.19
CA GLY A 16 -11.58 15.03 -3.79
C GLY A 16 -10.41 15.35 -2.88
N GLY A 17 -9.22 15.00 -3.35
CA GLY A 17 -7.94 15.39 -2.79
C GLY A 17 -6.90 14.93 -3.78
N GLY A 18 -6.63 15.74 -4.80
CA GLY A 18 -5.76 15.36 -5.90
C GLY A 18 -4.34 15.07 -5.42
N LEU A 19 -4.05 13.81 -5.06
CA LEU A 19 -2.70 13.32 -5.12
C LEU A 19 -2.36 13.26 -6.62
N PRO A 20 -1.09 13.47 -6.99
CA PRO A 20 -0.69 13.42 -8.39
C PRO A 20 -1.20 12.11 -9.03
N PRO A 21 -1.68 12.14 -10.29
CA PRO A 21 -2.42 11.05 -10.95
C PRO A 21 -1.63 9.73 -11.08
N VAL A 22 -0.36 9.71 -10.69
CA VAL A 22 0.46 8.51 -10.56
C VAL A 22 1.08 8.51 -9.16
N LEU A 23 0.36 7.91 -8.22
CA LEU A 23 0.99 7.35 -7.03
C LEU A 23 1.62 6.04 -7.45
N GLY A 24 2.94 6.06 -7.56
CA GLY A 24 3.77 5.03 -8.18
C GLY A 24 3.35 3.58 -7.93
N ALA A 25 3.69 2.71 -8.90
CA ALA A 25 3.29 1.31 -8.87
C ALA A 25 3.79 0.57 -7.61
N THR A 26 2.84 -0.01 -6.88
CA THR A 26 3.08 -0.79 -5.66
C THR A 26 2.59 -2.22 -5.84
N THR A 27 3.11 -3.12 -5.02
CA THR A 27 2.57 -4.46 -4.80
C THR A 27 2.65 -4.79 -3.32
N GLY A 28 1.79 -5.66 -2.83
CA GLY A 28 1.74 -6.02 -1.42
C GLY A 28 1.49 -7.50 -1.23
N PHE A 29 1.98 -8.03 -0.12
CA PHE A 29 1.72 -9.41 0.28
C PHE A 29 1.64 -9.52 1.80
N VAL A 30 1.00 -10.60 2.25
CA VAL A 30 0.88 -10.96 3.66
C VAL A 30 1.32 -12.40 3.83
N ALA A 31 2.12 -12.67 4.85
CA ALA A 31 2.45 -14.01 5.30
C ALA A 31 2.00 -14.15 6.76
N VAL A 32 1.30 -15.25 7.07
CA VAL A 32 0.82 -15.58 8.41
C VAL A 32 1.15 -17.03 8.70
N ASP A 33 1.65 -17.33 9.89
CA ASP A 33 1.88 -18.70 10.35
C ASP A 33 0.75 -19.21 11.27
N ARG A 34 0.88 -20.47 11.70
CA ARG A 34 -0.12 -21.11 12.58
C ARG A 34 -0.10 -20.60 14.02
N ASP A 35 0.99 -19.95 14.43
CA ASP A 35 1.20 -19.47 15.79
C ASP A 35 0.72 -18.00 15.94
N GLY A 36 0.19 -17.43 14.86
CA GLY A 36 -0.33 -16.06 14.83
C GLY A 36 0.74 -15.00 14.58
N MET A 37 1.94 -15.39 14.13
CA MET A 37 2.91 -14.42 13.62
C MET A 37 2.50 -14.00 12.21
N ALA A 38 2.55 -12.70 11.95
CA ALA A 38 2.17 -12.15 10.67
C ALA A 38 3.15 -11.07 10.22
N VAL A 39 3.37 -10.99 8.90
CA VAL A 39 4.09 -9.92 8.22
C VAL A 39 3.21 -9.38 7.10
N ALA A 40 3.03 -8.07 7.07
CA ALA A 40 2.43 -7.36 5.95
C ALA A 40 3.49 -6.46 5.30
N CYS A 41 3.74 -6.66 4.01
CA CYS A 41 4.69 -5.88 3.26
C CYS A 41 4.02 -5.19 2.08
N ALA A 42 4.45 -3.95 1.82
CA ALA A 42 4.19 -3.26 0.57
C ALA A 42 5.52 -2.81 -0.04
N LEU A 43 5.68 -3.09 -1.32
CA LEU A 43 6.88 -2.86 -2.11
C LEU A 43 6.54 -1.92 -3.26
N THR A 44 7.53 -1.19 -3.76
CA THR A 44 7.33 -0.24 -4.86
C THR A 44 8.59 -0.09 -5.69
N MET A 45 8.39 0.10 -7.00
CA MET A 45 9.40 0.59 -7.93
C MET A 45 9.19 2.07 -8.28
N ASN A 46 8.19 2.70 -7.66
CA ASN A 46 7.72 4.06 -7.84
C ASN A 46 7.12 4.37 -9.23
N ASN A 47 7.30 3.48 -10.20
CA ASN A 47 6.65 3.49 -11.51
C ASN A 47 6.54 2.02 -11.99
N LEU A 48 5.70 1.75 -13.00
CA LEU A 48 5.72 0.43 -13.64
C LEU A 48 7.11 0.21 -14.22
N PHE A 49 7.80 -0.84 -13.75
CA PHE A 49 9.20 -1.14 -14.10
C PHE A 49 10.21 -0.02 -13.72
N GLY A 50 9.90 0.80 -12.72
CA GLY A 50 10.80 1.84 -12.21
C GLY A 50 11.26 2.81 -13.31
N THR A 51 12.57 2.94 -13.49
CA THR A 51 13.16 3.78 -14.54
C THR A 51 13.20 3.12 -15.92
N GLY A 52 12.84 1.84 -16.02
CA GLY A 52 13.00 1.02 -17.24
C GLY A 52 14.46 0.68 -17.57
N ARG A 53 15.42 1.10 -16.74
CA ARG A 53 16.85 0.85 -16.94
C ARG A 53 17.28 -0.38 -16.14
N ILE A 54 18.03 -1.27 -16.77
CA ILE A 54 18.63 -2.43 -16.12
C ILE A 54 20.06 -2.08 -15.69
N ALA A 55 20.41 -2.37 -14.44
CA ALA A 55 21.78 -2.24 -13.97
C ALA A 55 22.70 -3.22 -14.75
N PRO A 56 23.80 -2.75 -15.36
CA PRO A 56 24.65 -3.59 -16.19
C PRO A 56 25.13 -4.86 -15.45
N GLY A 57 24.95 -6.02 -16.08
CA GLY A 57 25.42 -7.31 -15.55
C GLY A 57 24.61 -7.92 -14.40
N THR A 58 23.56 -7.26 -13.89
CA THR A 58 22.80 -7.78 -12.73
C THR A 58 21.41 -8.31 -13.07
N GLY A 59 20.83 -7.90 -14.19
CA GLY A 59 19.42 -8.20 -14.52
C GLY A 59 18.41 -7.46 -13.64
N LEU A 60 18.86 -6.51 -12.80
CA LEU A 60 17.99 -5.74 -11.91
C LEU A 60 17.49 -4.47 -12.60
N VAL A 61 16.17 -4.28 -12.60
CA VAL A 61 15.54 -3.02 -12.99
C VAL A 61 15.73 -2.00 -11.87
N LEU A 62 16.14 -0.78 -12.21
CA LEU A 62 16.37 0.29 -11.23
C LEU A 62 15.07 1.01 -10.90
N ALA A 63 14.74 1.07 -9.62
CA ALA A 63 13.57 1.81 -9.10
C ALA A 63 13.70 3.30 -9.39
N ALA A 64 12.57 3.98 -9.61
CA ALA A 64 12.55 5.43 -9.69
C ALA A 64 12.65 5.99 -8.26
N ALA A 65 13.85 6.34 -7.83
CA ALA A 65 14.10 6.77 -6.45
C ALA A 65 13.30 8.04 -6.12
N PRO A 66 12.52 8.04 -5.03
CA PRO A 66 11.78 9.23 -4.62
C PRO A 66 12.73 10.35 -4.20
N GLY A 67 12.35 11.60 -4.44
CA GLY A 67 13.15 12.78 -4.06
C GLY A 67 14.36 13.05 -4.95
N ILE A 68 14.56 12.27 -6.01
CA ILE A 68 15.54 12.57 -7.08
C ILE A 68 14.78 13.14 -8.28
N GLY A 69 15.09 14.40 -8.64
CA GLY A 69 14.35 15.10 -9.70
C GLY A 69 12.91 15.44 -9.29
N GLN A 70 11.95 15.19 -10.18
CA GLN A 70 10.51 15.44 -9.96
C GLN A 70 9.73 14.15 -9.67
N VAL A 71 10.38 13.16 -9.05
CA VAL A 71 9.79 11.84 -8.78
C VAL A 71 9.10 11.86 -7.40
N PRO A 72 7.75 11.91 -7.32
CA PRO A 72 7.05 11.85 -6.05
C PRO A 72 7.12 10.43 -5.46
N PRO A 73 7.05 10.27 -4.13
CA PRO A 73 6.99 8.95 -3.53
C PRO A 73 5.68 8.23 -3.84
N ALA A 74 5.76 6.92 -4.05
CA ALA A 74 4.60 6.04 -4.14
C ALA A 74 3.88 5.92 -2.79
N LEU A 75 2.68 5.36 -2.82
CA LEU A 75 1.85 5.13 -1.64
C LEU A 75 1.73 3.63 -1.34
N PRO A 76 2.74 2.99 -0.73
CA PRO A 76 2.63 1.62 -0.26
C PRO A 76 1.64 1.54 0.91
N THR A 77 0.72 0.58 0.86
CA THR A 77 -0.37 0.47 1.87
C THR A 77 -0.42 -0.92 2.48
N VAL A 78 -0.37 -0.94 3.81
CA VAL A 78 -0.51 -2.14 4.65
C VAL A 78 -1.36 -1.82 5.87
N LEU A 79 -2.01 -2.83 6.44
CA LEU A 79 -2.77 -2.73 7.68
C LEU A 79 -2.63 -4.04 8.45
N MET A 80 -2.46 -3.94 9.77
CA MET A 80 -2.44 -5.08 10.69
C MET A 80 -3.39 -4.79 11.84
N VAL A 81 -4.23 -5.77 12.15
CA VAL A 81 -5.18 -5.76 13.26
C VAL A 81 -4.76 -6.85 14.24
N ALA A 82 -4.48 -6.44 15.47
CA ALA A 82 -4.10 -7.33 16.55
C ALA A 82 -4.72 -6.85 17.87
N ASN A 83 -5.01 -7.79 18.77
CA ASN A 83 -5.40 -7.50 20.13
C ASN A 83 -4.17 -7.54 21.04
N ALA A 84 -3.72 -6.38 21.52
CA ALA A 84 -2.53 -6.28 22.37
C ALA A 84 -2.71 -6.93 23.75
N ASN A 85 -3.94 -6.92 24.31
CA ASN A 85 -4.23 -7.52 25.62
C ASN A 85 -4.17 -9.05 25.57
N LEU A 86 -4.67 -9.64 24.49
CA LEU A 86 -4.65 -11.08 24.27
C LEU A 86 -3.40 -11.55 23.52
N ARG A 87 -2.55 -10.60 23.09
CA ARG A 87 -1.39 -10.84 22.20
C ARG A 87 -1.77 -11.70 20.99
N ALA A 88 -2.94 -11.43 20.40
CA ALA A 88 -3.53 -12.26 19.36
C ALA A 88 -3.65 -11.49 18.05
N PHE A 89 -3.10 -12.06 16.97
CA PHE A 89 -3.32 -11.61 15.60
C PHE A 89 -4.80 -11.78 15.21
N ARG A 90 -5.34 -10.83 14.42
CA ARG A 90 -6.72 -10.90 13.90
C ARG A 90 -6.76 -10.87 12.39
N ALA A 91 -6.11 -9.89 11.78
CA ALA A 91 -5.99 -9.80 10.34
C ALA A 91 -4.79 -8.96 9.93
N ALA A 92 -4.35 -9.16 8.69
CA ALA A 92 -3.41 -8.28 8.02
C ALA A 92 -3.79 -8.19 6.55
N GLY A 93 -3.46 -7.07 5.93
CA GLY A 93 -3.69 -6.85 4.51
C GLY A 93 -2.68 -5.87 3.95
N ALA A 94 -2.51 -5.95 2.63
CA ALA A 94 -1.75 -5.00 1.85
C ALA A 94 -2.55 -4.68 0.59
N ALA A 95 -2.45 -3.44 0.10
CA ALA A 95 -3.15 -3.01 -1.10
C ALA A 95 -2.21 -2.25 -2.04
N SER A 96 -2.59 -2.26 -3.31
CA SER A 96 -1.96 -1.53 -4.42
C SER A 96 -3.03 -0.83 -5.25
N GLY A 97 -2.61 0.01 -6.20
CA GLY A 97 -3.55 0.79 -7.04
C GLY A 97 -3.61 2.28 -6.69
N GLY A 98 -2.52 2.84 -6.16
CA GLY A 98 -2.40 4.28 -5.92
C GLY A 98 -3.37 4.80 -4.87
N GLU A 99 -4.10 5.87 -5.18
CA GLU A 99 -4.94 6.60 -4.22
C GLU A 99 -6.07 5.76 -3.65
N GLY A 100 -6.57 4.77 -4.41
CA GLY A 100 -7.64 3.89 -3.97
C GLY A 100 -7.19 2.80 -2.99
N ALA A 101 -5.89 2.54 -2.88
CA ALA A 101 -5.37 1.42 -2.11
C ALA A 101 -5.70 1.50 -0.60
N PRO A 102 -5.53 2.65 0.10
CA PRO A 102 -5.89 2.75 1.52
C PRO A 102 -7.39 2.55 1.77
N ALA A 103 -8.23 3.12 0.90
CA ALA A 103 -9.68 3.00 0.98
C ALA A 103 -10.13 1.55 0.82
N ALA A 104 -9.65 0.88 -0.23
CA ALA A 104 -9.95 -0.52 -0.51
C ALA A 104 -9.50 -1.42 0.65
N LEU A 105 -8.33 -1.15 1.23
CA LEU A 105 -7.83 -1.92 2.37
C LEU A 105 -8.67 -1.72 3.63
N ALA A 106 -9.10 -0.48 3.90
CA ALA A 106 -10.00 -0.19 5.02
C ALA A 106 -11.33 -0.92 4.87
N VAL A 107 -11.94 -0.89 3.68
CA VAL A 107 -13.17 -1.65 3.40
C VAL A 107 -12.96 -3.15 3.56
N ALA A 108 -11.82 -3.69 3.08
CA ALA A 108 -11.51 -5.11 3.21
C ALA A 108 -11.37 -5.59 4.67
N LEU A 109 -10.90 -4.71 5.56
CA LEU A 109 -10.57 -5.07 6.95
C LEU A 109 -11.48 -4.43 8.01
N HIS A 110 -12.56 -3.75 7.63
CA HIS A 110 -13.43 -3.03 8.58
C HIS A 110 -14.13 -3.90 9.64
N ARG A 111 -14.14 -5.23 9.48
CA ARG A 111 -14.74 -6.20 10.43
C ARG A 111 -13.73 -7.13 11.10
N ALA A 112 -12.43 -6.91 10.88
CA ALA A 112 -11.37 -7.73 11.46
C ALA A 112 -11.19 -7.48 12.96
#